data_AF-A0A068S913-F1
#
_entry.id   AF-A0A068S913-F1
#
_cell.length_a   1.000
_cell.length_b   1.000
_cell.length_c   1.000
_cell.angle_alpha   90.00
_cell.angle_beta   90.00
_cell.angle_gamma   90.00
#
_symmetry.space_group_name_H-M   'P 1'
#
loop_
_entity.id
_entity.type
_entity.pdbx_description
1 polymer ?
#
loop_
_entity_poly.entity_id
_entity_poly.type
_entity_poly.pdbx_seq_one_letter_code
_entity_poly.pdbx_strand_id
1 'polypeptide(L)'
;MNFTVTIYIIAQAIAPAFWGPIADRTGRRPMYLMATLTFVLSCVGLALAPNYPVLLAMRLLQSFGASPTVAIVCGIIGDISPPSRRGTYFSIMSGVRHVVTTTAPMVGGIVAQKTSWRWIWWIMVISGGVIFALMLFFVPETLRSLVGNGSGYANPTPTQWWRHRNHAKQQRSSEEGYQSSSVEEEGASSITHIPTRQQRKAINPLKPLLFLKEWDVICALLFGGLCFGTQQCFLVTTSHILASVYKLSVMNVGLCFMTGGAGSLAGALSTGRIMDYEFKRVAIEACGHVPKRGNLSSEFPIFKARLRYPLCLAAILEAAVMVFGWSVYTVQPLPITLTIVFICNLSNDTLVVIPISILRGFYSLLHSCKHLQLNTSING
;
A
#
# COMPACT_ATOMS: atom_id res chain seq x y z
N MET A 1 -23.35 -6.98 18.98
CA MET A 1 -22.45 -7.18 17.83
C MET A 1 -22.62 -6.03 16.83
N ASN A 2 -21.54 -5.41 16.37
CA ASN A 2 -21.59 -4.26 15.47
C ASN A 2 -21.63 -4.71 13.99
N PHE A 3 -22.83 -4.93 13.44
CA PHE A 3 -23.03 -5.37 12.05
C PHE A 3 -22.37 -4.43 11.02
N THR A 4 -22.28 -3.14 11.35
CA THR A 4 -21.59 -2.11 10.55
C THR A 4 -20.09 -2.39 10.36
N VAL A 5 -19.43 -2.99 11.35
CA VAL A 5 -18.01 -3.33 11.27
C VAL A 5 -17.82 -4.61 10.46
N THR A 6 -18.66 -5.62 10.69
CA THR A 6 -18.61 -6.89 9.95
C THR A 6 -18.78 -6.68 8.45
N ILE A 7 -19.81 -5.92 8.05
CA ILE A 7 -20.10 -5.67 6.64
C ILE A 7 -18.97 -4.87 5.96
N TYR A 8 -18.35 -3.95 6.71
CA TYR A 8 -17.22 -3.16 6.24
C TYR A 8 -15.99 -4.05 5.94
N ILE A 9 -15.67 -4.99 6.84
CA ILE A 9 -14.52 -5.90 6.67
C ILE A 9 -14.74 -6.87 5.50
N ILE A 10 -15.97 -7.39 5.33
CA ILE A 10 -16.31 -8.28 4.20
C ILE A 10 -16.11 -7.54 2.86
N ALA A 11 -16.64 -6.32 2.73
CA ALA A 11 -16.42 -5.51 1.53
C ALA A 11 -14.95 -5.18 1.32
N GLN A 12 -14.20 -4.93 2.40
CA GLN A 12 -12.78 -4.64 2.32
C GLN A 12 -11.99 -5.82 1.77
N ALA A 13 -12.36 -7.06 2.13
CA ALA A 13 -11.71 -8.27 1.65
C ALA A 13 -11.96 -8.53 0.15
N ILE A 14 -13.18 -8.24 -0.32
CA ILE A 14 -13.59 -8.52 -1.71
C ILE A 14 -13.07 -7.44 -2.68
N ALA A 15 -13.06 -6.17 -2.25
CA ALA A 15 -12.78 -5.04 -3.13
C ALA A 15 -11.43 -5.10 -3.88
N PRO A 16 -10.28 -5.49 -3.29
CA PRO A 16 -9.00 -5.55 -3.98
C PRO A 16 -8.98 -6.52 -5.16
N ALA A 17 -9.78 -7.59 -5.12
CA ALA A 17 -9.85 -8.57 -6.20
C ALA A 17 -10.43 -7.97 -7.49
N PHE A 18 -11.40 -7.06 -7.36
CA PHE A 18 -11.99 -6.32 -8.49
C PHE A 18 -11.06 -5.22 -8.98
N TRP A 19 -10.51 -4.47 -8.04
CA TRP A 19 -9.78 -3.25 -8.29
C TRP A 19 -8.34 -3.48 -8.78
N GLY A 20 -7.68 -4.56 -8.35
CA GLY A 20 -6.30 -4.88 -8.75
C GLY A 20 -6.13 -5.04 -10.27
N PRO A 21 -6.89 -5.92 -10.94
CA PRO A 21 -6.81 -6.10 -12.39
C PRO A 21 -7.16 -4.85 -13.19
N ILE A 22 -8.09 -4.02 -12.67
CA ILE A 22 -8.43 -2.74 -13.28
C ILE A 22 -7.22 -1.81 -13.22
N ALA A 23 -6.60 -1.67 -12.04
CA ALA A 23 -5.43 -0.82 -11.82
C ALA A 23 -4.24 -1.19 -12.72
N ASP A 24 -4.03 -2.49 -12.99
CA ASP A 24 -2.94 -2.96 -13.85
C ASP A 24 -3.16 -2.63 -15.34
N ARG A 25 -4.40 -2.34 -15.77
CA ARG A 25 -4.75 -2.02 -17.16
C ARG A 25 -4.97 -0.53 -17.41
N THR A 26 -5.74 0.13 -16.55
CA THR A 26 -6.10 1.55 -16.72
C THR A 26 -4.98 2.48 -16.29
N GLY A 27 -4.06 2.01 -15.46
CA GLY A 27 -3.03 2.82 -14.82
C GLY A 27 -3.26 2.91 -13.31
N ARG A 28 -2.18 3.17 -12.57
CA ARG A 28 -2.20 3.35 -11.11
C ARG A 28 -2.90 4.66 -10.74
N ARG A 29 -2.77 5.70 -11.56
CA ARG A 29 -3.33 7.04 -11.28
C ARG A 29 -4.86 7.15 -11.37
N PRO A 30 -5.53 6.81 -12.49
CA PRO A 30 -7.00 6.93 -12.58
C PRO A 30 -7.68 6.07 -11.53
N MET A 31 -7.05 4.96 -11.18
CA MET A 31 -7.49 4.08 -10.13
C MET A 31 -7.54 4.74 -8.75
N TYR A 32 -6.48 5.46 -8.35
CA TYR A 32 -6.48 6.25 -7.10
C TYR A 32 -7.61 7.29 -7.10
N LEU A 33 -7.77 8.01 -8.21
CA LEU A 33 -8.80 9.04 -8.31
C LEU A 33 -10.20 8.43 -8.16
N MET A 34 -10.50 7.31 -8.83
CA MET A 34 -11.78 6.62 -8.70
C MET A 34 -12.01 6.07 -7.29
N ALA A 35 -11.00 5.44 -6.68
CA ALA A 35 -11.06 4.90 -5.33
C ALA A 35 -11.31 6.00 -4.28
N THR A 36 -10.51 7.07 -4.32
CA THR A 36 -10.62 8.21 -3.40
C THR A 36 -11.93 8.97 -3.61
N LEU A 37 -12.38 9.15 -4.86
CA LEU A 37 -13.68 9.76 -5.15
C LEU A 37 -14.83 8.93 -4.56
N THR A 38 -14.80 7.61 -4.76
CA THR A 38 -15.81 6.68 -4.21
C THR A 38 -15.82 6.76 -2.68
N PHE A 39 -14.65 6.81 -2.05
CA PHE A 39 -14.51 6.99 -0.60
C PHE A 39 -15.13 8.32 -0.12
N VAL A 40 -14.80 9.45 -0.76
CA VAL A 40 -15.31 10.78 -0.37
C VAL A 40 -16.83 10.85 -0.53
N LEU A 41 -17.37 10.38 -1.66
CA LEU A 41 -18.83 10.35 -1.90
C LEU A 41 -19.55 9.49 -0.86
N SER A 42 -18.96 8.34 -0.49
CA SER A 42 -19.52 7.48 0.56
C SER A 42 -19.50 8.16 1.93
N CYS A 43 -18.45 8.93 2.25
CA CYS A 43 -18.37 9.71 3.48
C CYS A 43 -19.44 10.82 3.54
N VAL A 44 -19.74 11.49 2.41
CA VAL A 44 -20.85 12.45 2.32
C VAL A 44 -22.19 11.74 2.58
N GLY A 45 -22.39 10.57 1.96
CA GLY A 45 -23.59 9.74 2.19
C GLY A 45 -23.74 9.28 3.64
N LEU A 46 -22.64 8.97 4.33
CA LEU A 46 -22.63 8.61 5.75
C LEU A 46 -22.95 9.80 6.66
N ALA A 47 -22.46 11.00 6.33
CA ALA A 47 -22.74 12.21 7.10
C ALA A 47 -24.23 12.58 7.05
N LEU A 48 -24.86 12.38 5.89
CA LEU A 48 -26.27 12.70 5.61
C LEU A 48 -27.22 11.52 5.84
N ALA A 49 -26.73 10.37 6.31
CA ALA A 49 -27.54 9.15 6.42
C ALA A 49 -28.75 9.36 7.36
N PRO A 50 -29.99 9.22 6.85
CA PRO A 50 -31.19 9.40 7.67
C PRO A 50 -31.57 8.12 8.44
N ASN A 51 -31.26 6.94 7.86
CA ASN A 51 -31.71 5.64 8.35
C ASN A 51 -30.54 4.65 8.44
N TYR A 52 -30.67 3.65 9.32
CA TYR A 52 -29.66 2.61 9.53
C TYR A 52 -29.30 1.79 8.28
N PRO A 53 -30.24 1.39 7.39
CA PRO A 53 -29.91 0.68 6.16
C PRO A 53 -29.06 1.51 5.19
N VAL A 54 -29.31 2.82 5.10
CA VAL A 54 -28.51 3.74 4.27
C VAL A 54 -27.09 3.83 4.83
N LEU A 55 -26.96 3.90 6.16
CA LEU A 55 -25.65 3.88 6.83
C LEU A 55 -24.88 2.60 6.48
N LEU A 56 -25.54 1.43 6.48
CA LEU A 56 -24.91 0.16 6.10
C LEU A 56 -24.48 0.13 4.63
N ALA A 57 -25.34 0.56 3.71
CA ALA A 57 -25.02 0.62 2.28
C ALA A 57 -23.85 1.58 2.00
N MET A 58 -23.81 2.74 2.67
CA MET A 58 -22.72 3.69 2.51
C MET A 58 -21.42 3.20 3.17
N ARG A 59 -21.49 2.41 4.25
CA ARG A 59 -20.32 1.73 4.84
C ARG A 59 -19.71 0.70 3.89
N LEU A 60 -20.55 -0.06 3.21
CA LEU A 60 -20.13 -0.97 2.14
C LEU A 60 -19.37 -0.19 1.06
N LEU A 61 -20.00 0.84 0.50
CA LEU A 61 -19.41 1.66 -0.57
C LEU A 61 -18.10 2.34 -0.15
N GLN A 62 -18.04 2.85 1.08
CA GLN A 62 -16.84 3.43 1.67
C GLN A 62 -15.69 2.42 1.72
N SER A 63 -15.98 1.19 2.13
CA SER A 63 -14.98 0.11 2.19
C SER A 63 -14.46 -0.27 0.80
N PHE A 64 -15.36 -0.34 -0.19
CA PHE A 64 -14.99 -0.57 -1.59
C PHE A 64 -14.05 0.51 -2.14
N GLY A 65 -14.23 1.78 -1.77
CA GLY A 65 -13.33 2.87 -2.15
C GLY A 65 -12.00 2.87 -1.39
N ALA A 66 -12.01 2.52 -0.11
CA ALA A 66 -10.82 2.57 0.75
C ALA A 66 -9.82 1.42 0.47
N SER A 67 -10.33 0.20 0.30
CA SER A 67 -9.52 -1.03 0.20
C SER A 67 -8.43 -1.05 -0.90
N PRO A 68 -8.71 -0.67 -2.16
CA PRO A 68 -7.74 -0.83 -3.25
C PRO A 68 -6.49 0.02 -3.08
N THR A 69 -6.58 1.12 -2.34
CA THR A 69 -5.47 2.03 -2.02
C THR A 69 -4.25 1.26 -1.55
N VAL A 70 -4.41 0.28 -0.65
CA VAL A 70 -3.32 -0.53 -0.10
C VAL A 70 -2.62 -1.34 -1.18
N ALA A 71 -3.38 -2.04 -2.02
CA ALA A 71 -2.84 -2.87 -3.09
C ALA A 71 -2.08 -2.01 -4.12
N ILE A 72 -2.59 -0.82 -4.42
CA ILE A 72 -1.97 0.09 -5.40
C ILE A 72 -0.70 0.72 -4.81
N VAL A 73 -0.66 1.15 -3.54
CA VAL A 73 0.59 1.67 -2.94
C VAL A 73 1.68 0.61 -3.02
N CYS A 74 1.35 -0.64 -2.65
CA CYS A 74 2.27 -1.77 -2.81
C CYS A 74 2.73 -1.88 -4.26
N GLY A 75 1.79 -1.81 -5.22
CA GLY A 75 2.00 -1.64 -6.65
C GLY A 75 3.15 -0.68 -6.98
N ILE A 76 2.93 0.60 -6.66
CA ILE A 76 3.81 1.73 -6.93
C ILE A 76 5.19 1.54 -6.30
N ILE A 77 5.26 1.12 -5.03
CA ILE A 77 6.54 0.87 -4.37
C ILE A 77 7.35 -0.16 -5.15
N GLY A 78 6.71 -1.19 -5.70
CA GLY A 78 7.39 -2.17 -6.57
C GLY A 78 7.90 -1.57 -7.88
N ASP A 79 7.13 -0.64 -8.45
CA ASP A 79 7.42 0.02 -9.72
C ASP A 79 8.47 1.14 -9.58
N ILE A 80 8.70 1.70 -8.39
CA ILE A 80 9.73 2.73 -8.17
C ILE A 80 10.97 2.21 -7.45
N SER A 81 10.83 1.20 -6.58
CA SER A 81 11.93 0.77 -5.71
C SER A 81 12.91 -0.19 -6.40
N PRO A 82 14.23 0.04 -6.24
CA PRO A 82 15.22 -0.98 -6.56
C PRO A 82 15.08 -2.17 -5.59
N PRO A 83 15.37 -3.41 -6.01
CA PRO A 83 15.23 -4.61 -5.16
C PRO A 83 15.97 -4.51 -3.81
N SER A 84 17.10 -3.80 -3.79
CA SER A 84 18.00 -3.65 -2.63
C SER A 84 17.57 -2.64 -1.57
N ARG A 85 16.59 -1.76 -1.88
CA ARG A 85 16.01 -0.81 -0.91
C ARG A 85 14.52 -1.03 -0.65
N ARG A 86 13.99 -2.10 -1.23
CA ARG A 86 12.55 -2.38 -1.26
C ARG A 86 12.02 -2.63 0.16
N GLY A 87 12.79 -3.25 1.04
CA GLY A 87 12.42 -3.49 2.43
C GLY A 87 12.15 -2.17 3.17
N THR A 88 13.02 -1.17 3.00
CA THR A 88 12.84 0.16 3.57
C THR A 88 11.57 0.87 3.08
N TYR A 89 11.26 0.83 1.78
CA TYR A 89 10.05 1.51 1.29
C TYR A 89 8.75 0.86 1.80
N PHE A 90 8.68 -0.47 1.83
CA PHE A 90 7.50 -1.18 2.33
C PHE A 90 7.32 -1.01 3.85
N SER A 91 8.42 -1.02 4.61
CA SER A 91 8.37 -0.82 6.05
C SER A 91 7.95 0.60 6.41
N ILE A 92 8.50 1.64 5.76
CA ILE A 92 8.05 3.03 5.97
C ILE A 92 6.54 3.17 5.68
N MET A 93 6.05 2.58 4.58
CA MET A 93 4.62 2.58 4.27
C MET A 93 3.78 1.94 5.37
N SER A 94 4.21 0.78 5.89
CA SER A 94 3.54 0.08 6.98
C SER A 94 3.55 0.90 8.28
N GLY A 95 4.70 1.47 8.65
CA GLY A 95 4.85 2.28 9.86
C GLY A 95 3.97 3.52 9.84
N VAL A 96 3.95 4.25 8.73
CA VAL A 96 3.05 5.41 8.56
C VAL A 96 1.59 5.00 8.71
N ARG A 97 1.19 3.85 8.13
CA ARG A 97 -0.17 3.32 8.28
C ARG A 97 -0.51 3.04 9.75
N HIS A 98 0.40 2.43 10.50
CA HIS A 98 0.16 2.14 11.91
C HIS A 98 0.12 3.39 12.78
N VAL A 99 0.99 4.37 12.54
CA VAL A 99 0.91 5.68 13.19
C VAL A 99 -0.48 6.28 13.00
N VAL A 100 -0.98 6.32 11.75
CA VAL A 100 -2.33 6.82 11.46
C VAL A 100 -3.41 6.02 12.21
N THR A 101 -3.34 4.69 12.23
CA THR A 101 -4.30 3.84 12.96
C THR A 101 -4.27 4.08 14.46
N THR A 102 -3.10 4.31 15.05
CA THR A 102 -2.97 4.60 16.49
C THR A 102 -3.39 6.02 16.87
N THR A 103 -3.22 6.99 15.98
CA THR A 103 -3.66 8.37 16.20
C THR A 103 -5.16 8.55 15.94
N ALA A 104 -5.78 7.70 15.12
CA ALA A 104 -7.20 7.81 14.75
C ALA A 104 -8.18 7.79 15.95
N PRO A 105 -8.04 6.91 16.96
CA PRO A 105 -8.88 6.94 18.17
C PRO A 105 -8.78 8.25 18.95
N MET A 106 -7.60 8.87 19.00
CA MET A 106 -7.39 10.15 19.69
C MET A 106 -8.20 11.26 19.02
N VAL A 107 -8.06 11.40 17.70
CA VAL A 107 -8.81 12.40 16.91
C VAL A 107 -10.31 12.12 16.98
N GLY A 108 -10.71 10.85 16.80
CA GLY A 108 -12.12 10.44 16.87
C GLY A 108 -12.75 10.70 18.25
N GLY A 109 -12.01 10.46 19.33
CA GLY A 109 -12.46 10.72 20.70
C GLY A 109 -12.68 12.21 20.98
N ILE A 110 -11.76 13.08 20.55
CA ILE A 110 -11.89 14.54 20.70
C ILE A 110 -13.11 15.06 19.94
N VAL A 111 -13.30 14.60 18.70
CA VAL A 111 -14.42 15.01 17.85
C VAL A 111 -15.75 14.52 18.45
N ALA A 112 -15.81 13.27 18.91
CA ALA A 112 -17.01 12.69 19.50
C ALA A 112 -17.42 13.35 20.82
N GLN A 113 -16.48 13.90 21.59
CA GLN A 113 -16.77 14.60 22.86
C GLN A 113 -17.22 16.04 22.64
N LYS A 114 -16.60 16.77 21.69
CA LYS A 114 -16.88 18.20 21.46
C LYS A 114 -18.00 18.45 20.45
N THR A 115 -18.31 17.48 19.60
CA THR A 115 -19.25 17.61 18.48
C THR A 115 -20.10 16.35 18.30
N SER A 116 -21.03 16.39 17.34
CA SER A 116 -21.83 15.20 16.97
C SER A 116 -20.98 14.16 16.21
N TRP A 117 -21.33 12.88 16.34
CA TRP A 117 -20.69 11.76 15.61
C TRP A 117 -20.66 11.95 14.08
N ARG A 118 -21.59 12.75 13.52
CA ARG A 118 -21.63 13.09 12.09
C ARG A 118 -20.39 13.87 11.62
N TRP A 119 -19.76 14.65 12.50
CA TRP A 119 -18.57 15.42 12.17
C TRP A 119 -17.34 14.57 11.86
N ILE A 120 -17.30 13.33 12.37
CA ILE A 120 -16.25 12.37 12.02
C ILE A 120 -16.25 12.13 10.50
N TRP A 121 -17.44 12.02 9.90
CA TRP A 121 -17.58 11.85 8.44
C TRP A 121 -17.22 13.11 7.67
N TRP A 122 -17.61 14.29 8.16
CA TRP A 122 -17.23 15.56 7.53
C TRP A 122 -15.72 15.79 7.52
N ILE A 123 -15.02 15.45 8.61
CA ILE A 123 -13.55 15.53 8.66
C ILE A 123 -12.91 14.57 7.63
N MET A 124 -13.46 13.37 7.46
CA MET A 124 -13.03 12.43 6.42
C MET A 124 -13.31 12.94 5.00
N VAL A 125 -14.42 13.64 4.78
CA VAL A 125 -14.74 14.29 3.49
C VAL A 125 -13.73 15.40 3.19
N ILE A 126 -13.45 16.28 4.14
CA ILE A 126 -12.51 17.40 3.97
C ILE A 126 -11.11 16.86 3.67
N SER A 127 -10.59 15.98 4.53
CA SER A 127 -9.27 15.37 4.35
C SER A 127 -9.18 14.56 3.05
N GLY A 128 -10.18 13.73 2.74
CA GLY A 128 -10.23 12.95 1.50
C GLY A 128 -10.33 13.83 0.25
N GLY A 129 -11.07 14.94 0.32
CA GLY A 129 -11.18 15.93 -0.76
C GLY A 129 -9.87 16.68 -1.01
N VAL A 130 -9.16 17.08 0.06
CA VAL A 130 -7.81 17.66 -0.05
C VAL A 130 -6.84 16.67 -0.69
N ILE A 131 -6.84 15.41 -0.24
CA ILE A 131 -5.99 14.36 -0.82
C ILE A 131 -6.36 14.12 -2.30
N PHE A 132 -7.64 14.08 -2.63
CA PHE A 132 -8.11 13.93 -4.01
C PHE A 132 -7.60 15.07 -4.90
N ALA A 133 -7.70 16.32 -4.43
CA ALA A 133 -7.18 17.48 -5.15
C ALA A 133 -5.67 17.39 -5.35
N LEU A 134 -4.91 17.07 -4.29
CA LEU A 134 -3.46 16.90 -4.37
C LEU A 134 -3.07 15.78 -5.36
N MET A 135 -3.75 14.63 -5.32
CA MET A 135 -3.52 13.54 -6.26
C MET A 135 -3.83 13.94 -7.70
N LEU A 136 -4.89 14.71 -7.90
CA LEU A 136 -5.32 15.18 -9.22
C LEU A 136 -4.24 16.06 -9.88
N PHE A 137 -3.61 16.96 -9.11
CA PHE A 137 -2.61 17.90 -9.64
C PHE A 137 -1.16 17.39 -9.63
N PHE A 138 -0.75 16.63 -8.61
CA PHE A 138 0.67 16.35 -8.35
C PHE A 138 1.12 14.92 -8.64
N VAL A 139 0.22 13.93 -8.66
CA VAL A 139 0.62 12.51 -8.81
C VAL A 139 0.67 12.14 -10.29
N PRO A 140 1.87 11.85 -10.85
CA PRO A 140 2.00 11.34 -12.22
C PRO A 140 1.64 9.85 -12.30
N GLU A 141 1.43 9.35 -13.51
CA GLU A 141 1.23 7.92 -13.76
C GLU A 141 2.54 7.13 -13.51
N THR A 142 2.45 6.09 -12.68
CA THR A 142 3.62 5.32 -12.20
C THR A 142 3.71 3.91 -12.79
N LEU A 143 2.69 3.48 -13.54
CA LEU A 143 2.64 2.15 -14.12
C LEU A 143 3.73 1.97 -15.19
N ARG A 144 4.75 1.14 -14.91
CA ARG A 144 5.89 0.88 -15.83
C ARG A 144 5.48 0.32 -17.18
N SER A 145 4.45 -0.53 -17.25
CA SER A 145 3.97 -1.10 -18.51
C SER A 145 3.32 -0.06 -19.43
N LEU A 146 2.86 1.07 -18.87
CA LEU A 146 2.16 2.12 -19.61
C LEU A 146 3.06 3.32 -19.92
N VAL A 147 4.00 3.65 -19.02
CA VAL A 147 4.84 4.86 -19.10
C VAL A 147 6.33 4.55 -19.32
N GLY A 148 6.74 3.28 -19.25
CA GLY A 148 8.14 2.87 -19.32
C GLY A 148 8.95 3.42 -18.15
N ASN A 149 10.00 4.20 -18.43
CA ASN A 149 10.87 4.85 -17.43
C ASN A 149 10.35 6.22 -16.95
N GLY A 150 9.07 6.54 -17.16
CA GLY A 150 8.51 7.86 -16.82
C GLY A 150 8.46 8.85 -18.00
N SER A 151 8.87 8.42 -19.20
CA SER A 151 8.92 9.25 -20.42
C SER A 151 7.68 9.15 -21.31
N GLY A 152 6.80 8.17 -21.07
CA GLY A 152 5.57 7.98 -21.85
C GLY A 152 4.47 8.99 -21.50
N TYR A 153 3.67 9.39 -22.49
CA TYR A 153 2.49 10.24 -22.30
C TYR A 153 1.23 9.37 -22.15
N ALA A 154 0.93 8.93 -20.93
CA ALA A 154 -0.30 8.20 -20.63
C ALA A 154 -0.97 8.73 -19.35
N ASN A 155 -2.27 9.02 -19.41
CA ASN A 155 -3.06 9.65 -18.36
C ASN A 155 -2.41 10.94 -17.79
N PRO A 156 -2.27 12.01 -18.61
CA PRO A 156 -1.54 13.22 -18.20
C PRO A 156 -2.20 13.91 -17.01
N THR A 157 -1.39 14.40 -16.07
CA THR A 157 -1.89 15.35 -15.06
C THR A 157 -2.43 16.59 -15.77
N PRO A 158 -3.41 17.32 -15.20
CA PRO A 158 -3.82 18.60 -15.77
C PRO A 158 -2.60 19.48 -16.04
N THR A 159 -1.65 19.51 -15.12
CA THR A 159 -0.37 20.22 -15.26
C THR A 159 0.48 19.72 -16.44
N GLN A 160 0.58 18.42 -16.67
CA GLN A 160 1.27 17.84 -17.84
C GLN A 160 0.51 18.10 -19.15
N TRP A 161 -0.81 18.04 -19.12
CA TRP A 161 -1.67 18.34 -20.27
C TRP A 161 -1.56 19.81 -20.68
N TRP A 162 -1.58 20.73 -19.72
CA TRP A 162 -1.38 22.16 -19.96
C TRP A 162 0.03 22.44 -20.52
N ARG A 163 1.08 21.82 -19.95
CA ARG A 163 2.45 21.93 -20.49
C ARG A 163 2.57 21.39 -21.91
N HIS A 164 2.03 20.20 -22.18
CA HIS A 164 2.07 19.60 -23.52
C HIS A 164 1.26 20.43 -24.53
N ARG A 165 0.11 20.98 -24.13
CA ARG A 165 -0.69 21.87 -24.99
C ARG A 165 0.06 23.17 -25.30
N ASN A 166 0.76 23.74 -24.32
CA ASN A 166 1.57 24.94 -24.53
C ASN A 166 2.79 24.65 -25.42
N HIS A 167 3.49 23.53 -25.23
CA HIS A 167 4.59 23.12 -26.10
C HIS A 167 4.11 22.80 -27.53
N ALA A 168 2.97 22.14 -27.69
CA ALA A 168 2.38 21.89 -29.01
C ALA A 168 1.90 23.18 -29.70
N LYS A 169 1.41 24.15 -28.92
CA LYS A 169 1.05 25.48 -29.43
C LYS A 169 2.31 26.27 -29.82
N GLN A 170 3.38 26.17 -29.04
CA GLN A 170 4.67 26.80 -29.32
C GLN A 170 5.34 26.21 -30.57
N GLN A 171 5.30 24.88 -30.74
CA GLN A 171 5.81 24.19 -31.94
C GLN A 171 5.00 24.56 -33.18
N ARG A 172 3.66 24.62 -33.11
CA ARG A 172 2.81 25.08 -34.22
C ARG A 172 3.08 26.53 -34.60
N SER A 173 3.30 27.42 -33.63
CA SER A 173 3.69 28.81 -33.91
C SER A 173 5.11 28.97 -34.46
N SER A 174 6.01 28.01 -34.22
CA SER A 174 7.34 27.97 -34.84
C SER A 174 7.30 27.42 -36.27
N GLU A 175 6.38 26.50 -36.58
CA GLU A 175 6.18 25.94 -37.93
C GLU A 175 5.47 26.93 -38.87
N GLU A 176 4.51 27.73 -38.39
CA GLU A 176 3.86 28.79 -39.19
C GLU A 176 4.83 29.95 -39.55
N GLY A 177 5.97 30.07 -38.85
CA GLY A 177 7.05 31.01 -39.19
C GLY A 177 8.11 30.44 -40.15
N TYR A 178 8.06 29.14 -40.46
CA TYR A 178 9.08 28.42 -41.25
C TYR A 178 8.49 27.89 -42.57
N GLN A 179 7.68 28.69 -43.25
CA GLN A 179 7.17 28.39 -44.60
C GLN A 179 7.85 29.22 -45.70
N SER A 180 9.10 29.63 -45.45
CA SER A 180 10.01 30.18 -46.44
C SER A 180 11.36 29.51 -46.23
N SER A 181 11.90 28.93 -47.30
CA SER A 181 13.18 28.21 -47.41
C SER A 181 13.08 26.68 -47.31
N SER A 182 12.84 26.09 -48.47
CA SER A 182 13.14 24.71 -48.85
C SER A 182 14.61 24.34 -48.62
N VAL A 183 14.88 23.19 -48.01
CA VAL A 183 16.04 22.33 -48.32
C VAL A 183 15.60 20.87 -48.15
N GLU A 184 15.83 20.08 -49.19
CA GLU A 184 15.79 18.62 -49.17
C GLU A 184 16.86 18.08 -48.23
N GLU A 185 16.48 17.27 -47.23
CA GLU A 185 17.41 16.37 -46.57
C GLU A 185 16.69 15.06 -46.21
N GLU A 186 17.05 14.02 -46.96
CA GLU A 186 16.84 12.61 -46.66
C GLU A 186 17.44 12.27 -45.29
N GLY A 187 16.73 11.49 -44.46
CA GLY A 187 17.34 10.86 -43.27
C GLY A 187 16.60 10.96 -41.93
N ALA A 188 15.30 11.25 -41.89
CA ALA A 188 14.55 11.34 -40.63
C ALA A 188 13.56 10.18 -40.40
N SER A 189 13.96 8.93 -40.69
CA SER A 189 13.24 7.74 -40.23
C SER A 189 13.65 7.39 -38.79
N SER A 190 13.21 8.18 -37.82
CA SER A 190 13.24 7.83 -36.38
C SER A 190 12.15 8.58 -35.60
N ILE A 191 10.97 8.72 -36.21
CA ILE A 191 9.75 9.07 -35.48
C ILE A 191 9.35 7.83 -34.68
N THR A 192 9.76 7.83 -33.42
CA THR A 192 9.08 7.23 -32.26
C THR A 192 7.87 6.35 -32.64
N HIS A 193 8.13 5.07 -32.87
CA HIS A 193 7.08 4.05 -32.83
C HIS A 193 6.48 4.06 -31.43
N ILE A 194 5.38 4.78 -31.24
CA ILE A 194 4.43 4.53 -30.16
C ILE A 194 3.92 3.11 -30.42
N PRO A 195 4.18 2.12 -29.55
CA PRO A 195 3.63 0.80 -29.77
C PRO A 195 2.10 0.92 -29.76
N THR A 196 1.56 0.66 -30.93
CA THR A 196 0.16 0.68 -31.29
C THR A 196 -0.63 -0.14 -30.26
N ARG A 197 -1.51 0.54 -29.52
CA ARG A 197 -2.74 0.02 -28.92
C ARG A 197 -2.69 -1.49 -28.63
N GLN A 198 -1.92 -1.90 -27.62
CA GLN A 198 -1.89 -3.29 -27.16
C GLN A 198 -3.33 -3.71 -26.87
N GLN A 199 -3.86 -4.63 -27.68
CA GLN A 199 -5.25 -5.09 -27.63
C GLN A 199 -5.59 -5.44 -26.19
N ARG A 200 -6.43 -4.60 -25.57
CA ARG A 200 -6.70 -4.72 -24.15
C ARG A 200 -7.62 -5.93 -23.92
N LYS A 201 -7.04 -7.13 -23.76
CA LYS A 201 -7.70 -8.42 -23.46
C LYS A 201 -8.72 -8.25 -22.33
N ALA A 202 -9.91 -8.85 -22.46
CA ALA A 202 -10.98 -8.76 -21.47
C ALA A 202 -10.48 -9.17 -20.06
N ILE A 203 -10.80 -8.35 -19.05
CA ILE A 203 -10.41 -8.60 -17.67
C ILE A 203 -11.36 -9.62 -17.08
N ASN A 204 -10.79 -10.71 -16.56
CA ASN A 204 -11.52 -11.61 -15.66
C ASN A 204 -11.14 -11.20 -14.23
N PRO A 205 -12.02 -10.52 -13.46
CA PRO A 205 -11.74 -10.07 -12.09
C PRO A 205 -11.43 -11.24 -11.14
N LEU A 206 -11.75 -12.47 -11.54
CA LEU A 206 -11.52 -13.69 -10.77
C LEU A 206 -10.16 -14.36 -11.06
N LYS A 207 -9.37 -13.91 -12.06
CA LYS A 207 -8.05 -14.50 -12.33
C LYS A 207 -7.08 -14.43 -11.15
N PRO A 208 -7.03 -13.33 -10.34
CA PRO A 208 -6.23 -13.31 -9.13
C PRO A 208 -6.61 -14.39 -8.12
N LEU A 209 -7.88 -14.83 -8.11
CA LEU A 209 -8.34 -15.90 -7.22
C LEU A 209 -7.81 -17.27 -7.64
N LEU A 210 -7.42 -17.45 -8.90
CA LEU A 210 -6.81 -18.70 -9.36
C LEU A 210 -5.46 -18.95 -8.68
N PHE A 211 -4.74 -17.89 -8.31
CA PHE A 211 -3.49 -18.02 -7.55
C PHE A 211 -3.69 -18.53 -6.12
N LEU A 212 -4.90 -18.43 -5.55
CA LEU A 212 -5.19 -19.09 -4.27
C LEU A 212 -5.12 -20.63 -4.37
N LYS A 213 -5.10 -21.21 -5.57
CA LYS A 213 -4.95 -22.66 -5.74
C LYS A 213 -3.52 -23.14 -5.45
N GLU A 214 -2.54 -22.25 -5.42
CA GLU A 214 -1.15 -22.59 -5.09
C GLU A 214 -0.95 -22.69 -3.57
N TRP A 215 -0.42 -23.81 -3.09
CA TRP A 215 -0.21 -24.06 -1.66
C TRP A 215 0.67 -23.01 -0.98
N ASP A 216 1.72 -22.55 -1.66
CA ASP A 216 2.63 -21.53 -1.13
C ASP A 216 1.91 -20.19 -0.87
N VAL A 217 0.97 -19.83 -1.76
CA VAL A 217 0.16 -18.62 -1.63
C VAL A 217 -0.80 -18.75 -0.46
N ILE A 218 -1.45 -19.91 -0.27
CA ILE A 218 -2.33 -20.18 0.87
C ILE A 218 -1.55 -20.04 2.19
N CYS A 219 -0.38 -20.68 2.30
CA CYS A 219 0.45 -20.60 3.51
C CYS A 219 0.86 -19.16 3.83
N ALA A 220 1.25 -18.38 2.82
CA ALA A 220 1.61 -16.97 2.99
C ALA A 220 0.41 -16.10 3.40
N LEU A 221 -0.77 -16.34 2.81
CA LEU A 221 -2.01 -15.63 3.14
C LEU A 221 -2.51 -15.98 4.54
N LEU A 222 -2.46 -17.26 4.94
CA LEU A 222 -2.83 -17.71 6.28
C LEU A 222 -1.94 -17.08 7.33
N PHE A 223 -0.62 -17.11 7.14
CA PHE A 223 0.33 -16.46 8.03
C PHE A 223 0.07 -14.95 8.13
N GLY A 224 -0.04 -14.25 6.99
CA GLY A 224 -0.31 -12.81 6.97
C GLY A 224 -1.66 -12.45 7.60
N GLY A 225 -2.68 -13.27 7.39
CA GLY A 225 -4.01 -13.11 7.96
C GLY A 225 -4.02 -13.31 9.48
N LEU A 226 -3.31 -14.32 9.99
CA LEU A 226 -3.14 -14.54 11.43
C LEU A 226 -2.40 -13.37 12.09
N CYS A 227 -1.28 -12.92 11.53
CA CYS A 227 -0.56 -11.75 12.05
C CYS A 227 -1.43 -10.49 12.08
N PHE A 228 -2.16 -10.22 10.99
CA PHE A 228 -3.09 -9.09 10.92
C PHE A 228 -4.24 -9.23 11.94
N GLY A 229 -4.79 -10.44 12.10
CA GLY A 229 -5.81 -10.75 13.10
C GLY A 229 -5.33 -10.50 14.53
N THR A 230 -4.16 -11.04 14.90
CA THR A 230 -3.53 -10.81 16.20
C THR A 230 -3.33 -9.33 16.47
N GLN A 231 -2.86 -8.57 15.46
CA GLN A 231 -2.72 -7.12 15.56
C GLN A 231 -4.05 -6.40 15.84
N GLN A 232 -5.12 -6.74 15.11
CA GLN A 232 -6.43 -6.09 15.33
C GLN A 232 -7.01 -6.46 16.69
N CYS A 233 -6.86 -7.71 17.12
CA CYS A 233 -7.28 -8.16 18.44
C CYS A 233 -6.51 -7.43 19.54
N PHE A 234 -5.19 -7.28 19.40
CA PHE A 234 -4.37 -6.53 20.33
C PHE A 234 -4.84 -5.07 20.44
N LEU A 235 -5.03 -4.38 19.31
CA LEU A 235 -5.48 -2.99 19.27
C LEU A 235 -6.82 -2.76 20.00
N VAL A 236 -7.81 -3.62 19.73
CA VAL A 236 -9.15 -3.54 20.36
C VAL A 236 -9.06 -3.84 21.86
N THR A 237 -8.29 -4.85 22.24
CA THR A 237 -8.16 -5.29 23.63
C THR A 237 -7.42 -4.26 24.47
N THR A 238 -6.32 -3.69 23.98
CA THR A 238 -5.59 -2.61 24.66
C THR A 238 -6.49 -1.40 24.90
N SER A 239 -7.34 -1.03 23.92
CA SER A 239 -8.31 0.07 24.09
C SER A 239 -9.28 -0.20 25.24
N HIS A 240 -9.82 -1.43 25.29
CA HIS A 240 -10.77 -1.84 26.30
C HIS A 240 -10.16 -1.91 27.70
N ILE A 241 -8.93 -2.42 27.84
CA ILE A 241 -8.23 -2.53 29.13
C ILE A 241 -7.90 -1.15 29.70
N LEU A 242 -7.39 -0.23 28.87
CA LEU A 242 -7.07 1.12 29.32
C LEU A 242 -8.31 1.87 29.83
N ALA A 243 -9.46 1.66 29.20
CA ALA A 243 -10.73 2.26 29.63
C ALA A 243 -11.32 1.58 30.87
N SER A 244 -11.34 0.25 30.94
CA SER A 244 -12.06 -0.49 31.98
C SER A 244 -11.24 -0.72 33.26
N VAL A 245 -9.97 -1.13 33.12
CA VAL A 245 -9.10 -1.47 34.26
C VAL A 245 -8.47 -0.22 34.85
N TYR A 246 -7.85 0.60 34.01
CA TYR A 246 -7.18 1.84 34.45
C TYR A 246 -8.12 3.04 34.61
N LYS A 247 -9.42 2.86 34.29
CA LYS A 247 -10.47 3.90 34.36
C LYS A 247 -10.07 5.22 33.69
N LEU A 248 -9.30 5.13 32.59
CA LEU A 248 -8.84 6.31 31.86
C LEU A 248 -9.97 6.91 31.04
N SER A 249 -9.98 8.24 30.95
CA SER A 249 -10.86 8.96 30.02
C SER A 249 -10.52 8.62 28.57
N VAL A 250 -11.49 8.73 27.66
CA VAL A 250 -11.29 8.44 26.22
C VAL A 250 -10.12 9.24 25.62
N MET A 251 -9.90 10.47 26.10
CA MET A 251 -8.78 11.30 25.65
C MET A 251 -7.43 10.75 26.13
N ASN A 252 -7.33 10.31 27.38
CA ASN A 252 -6.12 9.72 27.93
C ASN A 252 -5.82 8.35 27.30
N VAL A 253 -6.85 7.56 26.99
CA VAL A 253 -6.71 6.31 26.22
C VAL A 253 -6.15 6.61 24.83
N GLY A 254 -6.67 7.62 24.13
CA GLY A 254 -6.14 8.08 22.84
C GLY A 254 -4.68 8.52 22.91
N LEU A 255 -4.28 9.22 23.98
CA LEU A 255 -2.89 9.64 24.22
C LEU A 255 -1.96 8.43 24.39
N CYS A 256 -2.39 7.40 25.11
CA CYS A 256 -1.63 6.16 25.32
C CYS A 256 -1.33 5.42 24.00
N PHE A 257 -2.21 5.53 23.00
CA PHE A 257 -1.97 4.95 21.67
C PHE A 257 -0.84 5.64 20.90
N MET A 258 -0.50 6.89 21.21
CA MET A 258 0.64 7.56 20.59
C MET A 258 1.95 6.82 20.86
N THR A 259 2.09 6.18 22.02
CA THR A 259 3.22 5.32 22.34
C THR A 259 3.29 4.12 21.39
N GLY A 260 2.15 3.52 21.06
CA GLY A 260 2.07 2.47 20.05
C GLY A 260 2.51 2.98 18.67
N GLY A 261 2.04 4.16 18.26
CA GLY A 261 2.44 4.79 17.00
C GLY A 261 3.95 5.09 16.92
N ALA A 262 4.54 5.60 18.00
CA ALA A 262 5.98 5.84 18.10
C ALA A 262 6.77 4.53 17.98
N GLY A 263 6.29 3.46 18.63
CA GLY A 263 6.83 2.11 18.50
C GLY A 263 6.82 1.64 17.05
N SER A 264 5.66 1.70 16.38
CA SER A 264 5.54 1.33 14.96
C SER A 264 6.46 2.14 14.05
N LEU A 265 6.59 3.46 14.25
CA LEU A 265 7.47 4.27 13.43
C LEU A 265 8.96 3.87 13.61
N ALA A 266 9.40 3.65 14.84
CA ALA A 266 10.75 3.16 15.11
C ALA A 266 10.98 1.75 14.54
N GLY A 267 9.95 0.90 14.59
CA GLY A 267 9.92 -0.45 14.06
C GLY A 267 10.09 -0.46 12.55
N ALA A 268 9.27 0.30 11.85
CA ALA A 268 9.36 0.48 10.40
C ALA A 268 10.75 0.93 9.95
N LEU A 269 11.34 1.93 10.62
CA LEU A 269 12.67 2.45 10.25
C LEU A 269 13.80 1.45 10.51
N SER A 270 13.73 0.70 11.62
CA SER A 270 14.74 -0.30 11.98
C SER A 270 14.63 -1.53 11.09
N THR A 271 13.45 -2.10 10.96
CA THR A 271 13.19 -3.30 10.17
C THR A 271 13.53 -3.12 8.69
N GLY A 272 13.17 -1.98 8.10
CA GLY A 272 13.53 -1.69 6.71
C GLY A 272 15.03 -1.77 6.45
N ARG A 273 15.82 -1.21 7.36
CA ARG A 273 17.29 -1.23 7.29
C ARG A 273 17.86 -2.62 7.52
N ILE A 274 17.32 -3.38 8.46
CA ILE A 274 17.75 -4.77 8.73
C ILE A 274 17.48 -5.64 7.50
N MET A 275 16.31 -5.52 6.89
CA MET A 275 15.96 -6.27 5.68
C MET A 275 16.85 -5.92 4.49
N ASP A 276 17.12 -4.63 4.28
CA ASP A 276 17.99 -4.18 3.19
C ASP A 276 19.46 -4.58 3.44
N TYR A 277 19.90 -4.62 4.69
CA TYR A 277 21.24 -5.09 5.08
C TYR A 277 21.42 -6.58 4.76
N GLU A 278 20.49 -7.43 5.20
CA GLU A 278 20.58 -8.87 4.96
C GLU A 278 20.47 -9.19 3.46
N PHE A 279 19.62 -8.47 2.72
CA PHE A 279 19.54 -8.62 1.29
C PHE A 279 20.88 -8.30 0.60
N LYS A 280 21.57 -7.23 1.01
CA LYS A 280 22.90 -6.89 0.46
C LYS A 280 23.94 -7.93 0.83
N ARG A 281 23.93 -8.42 2.06
CA ARG A 281 24.85 -9.46 2.51
C ARG A 281 24.71 -10.73 1.67
N VAL A 282 23.49 -11.24 1.52
CA VAL A 282 23.23 -12.44 0.70
C VAL A 282 23.51 -12.17 -0.79
N ALA A 283 23.27 -10.97 -1.28
CA ALA A 283 23.65 -10.57 -2.65
C ALA A 283 25.16 -10.60 -2.89
N ILE A 284 25.96 -10.15 -1.91
CA ILE A 284 27.42 -10.20 -2.00
C ILE A 284 27.91 -11.65 -1.90
N GLU A 285 27.35 -12.44 -0.98
CA GLU A 285 27.71 -13.87 -0.82
C GLU A 285 27.37 -14.70 -2.07
N ALA A 286 26.25 -14.41 -2.75
CA ALA A 286 25.80 -15.17 -3.92
C ALA A 286 26.35 -14.66 -5.26
N CYS A 287 26.54 -13.35 -5.43
CA CYS A 287 26.87 -12.74 -6.72
C CYS A 287 28.15 -11.88 -6.71
N GLY A 288 28.81 -11.68 -5.57
CA GLY A 288 29.97 -10.80 -5.42
C GLY A 288 29.67 -9.30 -5.54
N HIS A 289 28.48 -8.90 -6.02
CA HIS A 289 28.06 -7.51 -6.14
C HIS A 289 26.57 -7.33 -5.81
N VAL A 290 26.18 -6.11 -5.41
CA VAL A 290 24.76 -5.77 -5.19
C VAL A 290 24.08 -5.47 -6.54
N PRO A 291 23.06 -6.22 -6.96
CA PRO A 291 22.38 -5.97 -8.23
C PRO A 291 21.68 -4.61 -8.23
N LYS A 292 22.04 -3.76 -9.22
CA LYS A 292 21.52 -2.38 -9.36
C LYS A 292 20.20 -2.30 -10.14
N ARG A 293 19.95 -3.24 -11.06
CA ARG A 293 18.72 -3.35 -11.87
C ARG A 293 18.03 -4.66 -11.53
N GLY A 294 16.71 -4.72 -11.67
CA GLY A 294 15.85 -5.86 -11.30
C GLY A 294 16.14 -7.21 -11.97
N ASN A 295 17.29 -7.38 -12.61
CA ASN A 295 17.81 -8.65 -13.10
C ASN A 295 18.53 -9.35 -11.94
N LEU A 296 17.76 -10.00 -11.06
CA LEU A 296 18.32 -11.02 -10.18
C LEU A 296 18.52 -12.30 -11.02
N SER A 297 19.64 -13.00 -10.83
CA SER A 297 19.82 -14.33 -11.40
C SER A 297 18.72 -15.26 -10.88
N SER A 298 18.26 -16.19 -11.71
CA SER A 298 17.19 -17.14 -11.36
C SER A 298 17.53 -18.01 -10.14
N GLU A 299 18.83 -18.13 -9.81
CA GLU A 299 19.34 -18.91 -8.69
C GLU A 299 19.52 -18.12 -7.38
N PHE A 300 19.22 -16.82 -7.37
CA PHE A 300 19.41 -16.02 -6.15
C PHE A 300 18.47 -16.50 -5.02
N PRO A 301 18.99 -16.86 -3.82
CA PRO A 301 18.17 -17.38 -2.72
C PRO A 301 17.36 -16.26 -2.03
N ILE A 302 16.30 -15.79 -2.68
CA ILE A 302 15.40 -14.72 -2.19
C ILE A 302 14.81 -15.07 -0.83
N PHE A 303 14.43 -16.33 -0.62
CA PHE A 303 13.84 -16.80 0.64
C PHE A 303 14.82 -16.67 1.81
N LYS A 304 16.07 -17.10 1.62
CA LYS A 304 17.11 -17.00 2.66
C LYS A 304 17.38 -15.54 3.02
N ALA A 305 17.44 -14.66 2.02
CA ALA A 305 17.66 -13.22 2.20
C ALA A 305 16.52 -12.49 2.92
N ARG A 306 15.30 -13.03 2.90
CA ARG A 306 14.10 -12.34 3.41
C ARG A 306 13.43 -13.00 4.61
N LEU A 307 13.76 -14.24 4.95
CA LEU A 307 13.04 -15.01 5.97
C LEU A 307 13.79 -15.16 7.31
N ARG A 308 15.14 -15.08 7.32
CA ARG A 308 15.96 -15.44 8.49
C ARG A 308 15.74 -14.57 9.73
N TYR A 309 16.02 -13.27 9.64
CA TYR A 309 15.84 -12.33 10.76
C TYR A 309 14.37 -12.03 11.12
N PRO A 310 13.46 -11.91 10.14
CA PRO A 310 12.08 -11.56 10.45
C PRO A 310 11.30 -12.64 11.23
N LEU A 311 11.66 -13.92 11.11
CA LEU A 311 11.09 -14.99 11.94
C LEU A 311 11.53 -14.90 13.41
N CYS A 312 12.79 -14.54 13.68
CA CYS A 312 13.24 -14.30 15.06
C CYS A 312 12.51 -13.10 15.68
N LEU A 313 12.33 -12.02 14.91
CA LEU A 313 11.58 -10.84 15.34
C LEU A 313 10.09 -11.17 15.57
N ALA A 314 9.51 -12.06 14.76
CA ALA A 314 8.16 -12.59 14.94
C ALA A 314 8.01 -13.35 16.28
N ALA A 315 8.94 -14.25 16.58
CA ALA A 315 8.90 -15.03 17.83
C ALA A 315 9.05 -14.13 19.07
N ILE A 316 9.94 -13.12 19.00
CA ILE A 316 10.09 -12.11 20.05
C ILE A 316 8.79 -11.30 20.22
N LEU A 317 8.06 -11.01 19.14
CA LEU A 317 6.76 -10.33 19.21
C LEU A 317 5.71 -11.17 19.94
N GLU A 318 5.54 -12.44 19.56
CA GLU A 318 4.56 -13.31 20.21
C GLU A 318 4.87 -13.44 21.71
N ALA A 319 6.16 -13.52 22.07
CA ALA A 319 6.59 -13.46 23.46
C ALA A 319 6.21 -12.12 24.14
N ALA A 320 6.41 -10.98 23.48
CA ALA A 320 6.03 -9.67 24.01
C ALA A 320 4.51 -9.52 24.20
N VAL A 321 3.70 -10.10 23.31
CA VAL A 321 2.23 -10.13 23.45
C VAL A 321 1.81 -11.02 24.62
N MET A 322 2.47 -12.16 24.84
CA MET A 322 2.24 -12.99 26.03
C MET A 322 2.60 -12.23 27.32
N VAL A 323 3.72 -11.51 27.33
CA VAL A 323 4.12 -10.63 28.46
C VAL A 323 3.11 -9.51 28.67
N PHE A 324 2.54 -8.94 27.61
CA PHE A 324 1.44 -7.98 27.72
C PHE A 324 0.22 -8.60 28.40
N GLY A 325 -0.22 -9.78 27.96
CA GLY A 325 -1.33 -10.51 28.58
C GLY A 325 -1.08 -10.75 30.08
N TRP A 326 0.14 -11.14 30.45
CA TRP A 326 0.54 -11.30 31.86
C TRP A 326 0.51 -9.98 32.65
N SER A 327 0.99 -8.88 32.05
CA SER A 327 1.00 -7.56 32.69
C SER A 327 -0.42 -7.05 32.98
N VAL A 328 -1.39 -7.41 32.15
CA VAL A 328 -2.80 -7.08 32.32
C VAL A 328 -3.41 -7.90 33.44
N TYR A 329 -3.10 -9.20 33.50
CA TYR A 329 -3.58 -10.09 34.56
C TYR A 329 -3.11 -9.65 35.96
N THR A 330 -1.86 -9.19 36.06
CA THR A 330 -1.25 -8.75 37.34
C THR A 330 -1.51 -7.27 37.69
N VAL A 331 -2.26 -6.54 36.86
CA VAL A 331 -2.59 -5.11 37.04
C VAL A 331 -1.34 -4.26 37.37
N GLN A 332 -0.35 -4.33 36.48
CA GLN A 332 0.89 -3.55 36.61
C GLN A 332 0.64 -2.03 36.56
N PRO A 333 1.58 -1.19 37.02
CA PRO A 333 1.47 0.24 36.85
C PRO A 333 1.49 0.65 35.37
N LEU A 334 0.71 1.69 35.04
CA LEU A 334 0.49 2.16 33.66
C LEU A 334 1.76 2.33 32.81
N PRO A 335 2.89 2.91 33.30
CA PRO A 335 4.10 3.06 32.48
C PRO A 335 4.70 1.74 31.99
N ILE A 336 4.57 0.66 32.76
CA ILE A 336 5.08 -0.66 32.38
C ILE A 336 4.23 -1.20 31.22
N THR A 337 2.90 -1.10 31.32
CA THR A 337 2.00 -1.50 30.23
C THR A 337 2.25 -0.68 28.97
N LEU A 338 2.50 0.63 29.07
CA LEU A 338 2.82 1.47 27.90
C LEU A 338 4.15 1.09 27.24
N THR A 339 5.16 0.74 28.04
CA THR A 339 6.45 0.27 27.53
C THR A 339 6.30 -1.05 26.78
N ILE A 340 5.48 -1.97 27.30
CA ILE A 340 5.19 -3.24 26.62
C ILE A 340 4.43 -2.97 25.31
N VAL A 341 3.44 -2.06 25.32
CA VAL A 341 2.73 -1.65 24.10
C VAL A 341 3.68 -1.06 23.05
N PHE A 342 4.66 -0.27 23.47
CA PHE A 342 5.70 0.25 22.57
C PHE A 342 6.49 -0.89 21.90
N ILE A 343 6.97 -1.85 22.71
CA ILE A 343 7.76 -3.00 22.23
C ILE A 343 6.93 -3.88 21.27
N CYS A 344 5.66 -4.14 21.60
CA CYS A 344 4.77 -4.90 20.73
C CYS A 344 4.59 -4.19 19.37
N ASN A 345 4.41 -2.87 19.35
CA ASN A 345 4.21 -2.13 18.11
C ASN A 345 5.50 -1.95 17.29
N LEU A 346 6.68 -1.92 17.94
CA LEU A 346 7.99 -1.91 17.29
C LEU A 346 8.17 -3.11 16.34
N SER A 347 7.78 -4.30 16.79
CA SER A 347 8.04 -5.52 16.03
C SER A 347 6.94 -5.82 15.00
N ASN A 348 5.72 -5.31 15.19
CA ASN A 348 4.55 -5.61 14.37
C ASN A 348 4.72 -5.20 12.88
N ASP A 349 5.39 -4.08 12.62
CA ASP A 349 5.69 -3.63 11.25
C ASP A 349 6.51 -4.63 10.43
N THR A 350 7.29 -5.47 11.11
CA THR A 350 8.10 -6.50 10.46
C THR A 350 7.25 -7.59 9.84
N LEU A 351 6.17 -8.00 10.53
CA LEU A 351 5.36 -9.13 10.11
C LEU A 351 4.53 -8.87 8.87
N VAL A 352 4.06 -7.64 8.68
CA VAL A 352 3.22 -7.27 7.53
C VAL A 352 4.06 -7.17 6.25
N VAL A 353 5.33 -6.79 6.36
CA VAL A 353 6.21 -6.52 5.20
C VAL A 353 6.77 -7.79 4.57
N ILE A 354 6.96 -8.86 5.35
CA ILE A 354 7.58 -10.12 4.88
C ILE A 354 6.72 -10.82 3.82
N PRO A 355 5.42 -11.11 4.04
CA PRO A 355 4.63 -11.85 3.07
C PRO A 355 4.50 -11.09 1.75
N ILE A 356 4.29 -9.76 1.83
CA ILE A 356 4.22 -8.88 0.66
C ILE A 356 5.54 -8.92 -0.14
N SER A 357 6.66 -8.92 0.57
CA SER A 357 8.00 -8.96 -0.02
C SER A 357 8.33 -10.33 -0.64
N ILE A 358 7.90 -11.43 -0.01
CA ILE A 358 8.16 -12.80 -0.47
C ILE A 358 7.29 -13.12 -1.69
N LEU A 359 5.97 -12.91 -1.60
CA LEU A 359 5.02 -13.18 -2.69
C LEU A 359 5.46 -12.50 -3.97
N ARG A 360 5.85 -11.22 -3.91
CA ARG A 360 6.33 -10.51 -5.10
C ARG A 360 7.67 -10.98 -5.62
N GLY A 361 8.58 -11.41 -4.72
CA GLY A 361 9.83 -12.04 -5.13
C GLY A 361 9.56 -13.30 -5.96
N PHE A 362 8.64 -14.13 -5.47
CA PHE A 362 8.17 -15.33 -6.16
C PHE A 362 7.57 -15.03 -7.53
N TYR A 363 6.66 -14.05 -7.63
CA TYR A 363 6.07 -13.65 -8.92
C TYR A 363 7.10 -13.09 -9.90
N SER A 364 8.08 -12.31 -9.44
CA SER A 364 9.13 -11.80 -10.32
C SER A 364 10.02 -12.91 -10.87
N LEU A 365 10.26 -13.97 -10.09
CA LEU A 365 10.99 -15.16 -10.54
C LEU A 365 10.15 -15.96 -11.54
N LEU A 366 8.88 -16.25 -11.24
CA LEU A 366 7.98 -16.96 -12.15
C LEU A 366 7.86 -16.26 -13.52
N HIS A 367 7.72 -14.94 -13.53
CA HIS A 367 7.63 -14.16 -14.76
C HIS A 367 8.95 -14.18 -15.55
N SER A 368 10.09 -14.13 -14.85
CA SER A 368 11.42 -14.22 -15.47
C SER A 368 11.67 -15.61 -16.05
N CYS A 369 11.30 -16.69 -15.36
CA CYS A 369 11.37 -18.06 -15.86
C CYS A 369 10.48 -18.25 -17.09
N LYS A 370 9.28 -17.67 -17.10
CA LYS A 370 8.36 -17.76 -18.25
C LYS A 370 8.91 -17.03 -19.48
N HIS A 371 9.57 -15.89 -19.30
CA HIS A 371 10.27 -15.19 -20.39
C HIS A 371 11.51 -15.95 -20.88
N LEU A 372 12.27 -16.59 -19.98
CA LEU A 372 13.38 -17.45 -20.34
C LEU A 372 12.92 -18.65 -21.16
N GLN A 373 11.84 -19.34 -20.74
CA GLN A 373 11.24 -20.46 -21.48
C GLN A 373 10.70 -20.06 -22.86
N LEU A 374 10.08 -18.86 -22.96
CA LEU A 374 9.61 -18.32 -24.24
C LEU A 374 10.78 -17.98 -25.19
N ASN A 375 11.87 -17.40 -24.68
CA ASN A 375 13.04 -17.09 -25.49
C ASN A 375 13.81 -18.34 -25.93
N THR A 376 13.86 -19.39 -25.11
CA THR A 376 14.45 -20.69 -25.52
C THR A 376 13.59 -21.42 -26.55
N SER A 377 12.28 -21.21 -26.57
CA SER A 377 11.37 -21.81 -27.55
C SER A 377 11.30 -21.05 -28.89
N ILE A 378 11.81 -19.81 -28.95
CA ILE A 378 11.90 -19.01 -30.18
C ILE A 378 13.26 -19.18 -30.86
N ASN A 379 14.28 -19.60 -30.11
CA ASN A 379 15.66 -19.79 -30.60
C ASN A 379 16.07 -21.27 -30.77
N GLY A 380 15.13 -22.22 -30.65
CA GLY A 380 15.32 -23.64 -30.94
C GLY A 380 14.19 -24.13 -31.81
#